data_AF-A0A081P2C2-F1
#
_entry.id   AF-A0A081P2C2-F1
#
_cell.length_a   1.000
_cell.length_b   1.000
_cell.length_c   1.000
_cell.angle_alpha   90.00
_cell.angle_beta   90.00
_cell.angle_gamma   90.00
#
_symmetry.space_group_name_H-M   'P 1'
#
loop_
_entity.id
_entity.type
_entity.pdbx_description
1 polymer ?
#
loop_
_entity_poly.entity_id
_entity_poly.type
_entity_poly.pdbx_seq_one_letter_code
_entity_poly.pdbx_strand_id
1 'polypeptide(L)' 'MSRRAAGVILLAISAFLTGVKYLTASIYSTSSPSTVYGADSFKQWLDYVGGNLTTYSIITLIVGIIYLILAEIYDFDKK' A
#
# COMPACT_ATOMS: atom_id res chain seq x y z
N MET A 1 12.68 18.50 -4.93
CA MET A 1 12.90 17.30 -4.09
C MET A 1 13.95 16.42 -4.74
N SER A 2 14.83 15.78 -3.96
CA SER A 2 15.76 14.78 -4.51
C SER A 2 14.98 13.52 -4.90
N ARG A 3 15.44 12.80 -5.93
CA ARG A 3 14.85 11.53 -6.36
C ARG A 3 14.79 10.50 -5.22
N ARG A 4 15.77 10.55 -4.31
CA ARG A 4 15.78 9.78 -3.05
C ARG A 4 14.55 10.09 -2.18
N ALA A 5 14.26 11.36 -1.92
CA ALA A 5 13.10 11.74 -1.11
C ALA A 5 11.77 11.30 -1.76
N ALA A 6 11.63 11.45 -3.08
CA ALA A 6 10.45 10.99 -3.80
C ALA A 6 10.25 9.47 -3.68
N GLY A 7 11.32 8.68 -3.84
CA GLY A 7 11.27 7.23 -3.68
C GLY A 7 10.85 6.79 -2.27
N VAL A 8 11.43 7.39 -1.23
CA VAL A 8 11.06 7.09 0.17
C VAL A 8 9.59 7.44 0.46
N ILE A 9 9.11 8.58 -0.03
CA ILE A 9 7.70 8.98 0.13
C ILE A 9 6.77 7.99 -0.55
N LEU A 10 7.10 7.52 -1.76
CA LEU A 10 6.30 6.52 -2.46
C LEU A 10 6.23 5.17 -1.72
N LEU A 11 7.33 4.74 -1.10
CA LEU A 11 7.34 3.56 -0.22
C LEU A 11 6.44 3.77 1.00
N ALA A 12 6.51 4.95 1.63
CA ALA A 12 5.65 5.28 2.77
C ALA A 12 4.17 5.31 2.37
N ILE A 13 3.83 5.85 1.20
CA ILE A 13 2.46 5.83 0.65
C ILE A 13 2.00 4.40 0.39
N SER A 14 2.86 3.53 -0.14
CA SER A 14 2.51 2.12 -0.36
C SER A 14 2.19 1.38 0.94
N ALA A 15 3.03 1.57 1.98
CA ALA A 15 2.78 1.02 3.31
C ALA A 15 1.49 1.56 3.93
N PHE A 16 1.25 2.88 3.77
CA PHE A 16 0.02 3.53 4.23
C PHE A 16 -1.22 2.96 3.55
N LEU A 17 -1.22 2.79 2.22
CA LEU A 17 -2.33 2.19 1.46
C LEU A 17 -2.61 0.75 1.92
N THR A 18 -1.57 -0.03 2.22
CA THR A 18 -1.73 -1.36 2.82
C THR A 18 -2.40 -1.28 4.19
N GLY A 19 -1.97 -0.36 5.06
CA GLY A 19 -2.61 -0.13 6.36
C GLY A 19 -4.09 0.25 6.23
N VAL A 20 -4.41 1.19 5.34
CA VAL A 20 -5.79 1.65 5.06
C VAL A 20 -6.66 0.51 4.56
N LYS A 21 -6.13 -0.45 3.79
CA LYS A 21 -6.85 -1.67 3.38
C LYS A 21 -7.38 -2.45 4.58
N TYR A 22 -6.51 -2.77 5.53
CA TYR A 22 -6.89 -3.53 6.72
C TYR A 22 -7.81 -2.73 7.64
N LEU A 23 -7.57 -1.42 7.76
CA LEU A 23 -8.39 -0.53 8.58
C LEU A 23 -9.82 -0.41 8.04
N THR A 24 -9.96 -0.23 6.72
CA THR A 24 -11.26 -0.16 6.05
C THR A 24 -12.01 -1.49 6.12
N ALA A 25 -11.33 -2.62 5.90
CA ALA A 25 -11.92 -3.95 6.06
C ALA A 25 -12.42 -4.20 7.49
N SER A 26 -11.69 -3.72 8.50
CA SER A 26 -12.09 -3.81 9.90
C SER A 26 -13.33 -2.97 10.18
N ILE A 27 -13.39 -1.72 9.70
CA ILE A 27 -14.58 -0.86 9.84
C ILE A 27 -15.80 -1.51 9.18
N TYR A 28 -15.65 -2.01 7.95
CA TYR A 28 -16.75 -2.69 7.24
C TYR A 28 -17.27 -3.90 8.01
N SER A 29 -16.38 -4.69 8.62
CA SER A 29 -16.77 -5.85 9.44
C SER A 29 -17.66 -5.48 10.63
N THR A 30 -17.53 -4.26 11.17
CA THR A 30 -18.37 -3.77 12.28
C THR A 30 -19.72 -3.22 11.83
N SER A 31 -19.87 -2.89 10.55
CA SER A 31 -21.11 -2.33 9.99
C SER A 31 -22.13 -3.39 9.53
N SER A 32 -21.74 -4.66 9.51
CA SER A 32 -22.62 -5.75 9.10
C SER A 32 -23.63 -6.10 10.21
N PRO A 33 -24.95 -6.11 9.94
CA PRO A 33 -25.98 -6.46 10.92
C PRO A 33 -25.95 -7.94 11.35
N SER A 34 -25.32 -8.79 10.53
CA SER A 34 -25.24 -10.23 10.73
C SER A 34 -23.93 -10.56 11.45
N THR A 35 -24.03 -10.96 12.72
CA THR A 35 -22.96 -11.23 13.69
C THR A 35 -22.08 -12.45 13.35
N VAL A 36 -21.46 -12.47 12.17
CA VAL A 36 -20.46 -13.49 11.81
C VAL A 36 -19.08 -12.87 11.89
N TYR A 37 -18.46 -13.03 13.07
CA TYR A 37 -17.08 -12.61 13.33
C TYR A 37 -16.16 -13.82 13.21
N GLY A 38 -15.09 -13.70 12.41
CA GLY A 38 -14.15 -14.78 12.18
C GLY A 38 -13.17 -14.48 11.06
N ALA A 39 -12.11 -15.28 10.97
CA ALA A 39 -11.05 -15.11 9.97
C ALA A 39 -11.60 -15.21 8.53
N ASP A 40 -12.54 -16.10 8.28
CA ASP A 40 -13.11 -16.31 6.95
C ASP A 40 -14.04 -15.16 6.53
N SER A 41 -14.83 -14.63 7.47
CA SER A 41 -15.64 -13.43 7.23
C SER A 41 -14.77 -12.20 6.99
N PHE A 42 -13.69 -12.04 7.77
CA PHE A 42 -12.74 -10.94 7.56
C PHE A 42 -12.04 -11.03 6.20
N LYS A 43 -11.69 -12.22 5.73
CA LYS A 43 -11.15 -12.42 4.37
C LYS A 43 -12.12 -11.94 3.29
N GLN A 44 -13.42 -12.21 3.43
CA GLN A 44 -14.41 -11.69 2.48
C GLN A 44 -14.45 -10.16 2.45
N TRP A 45 -14.42 -9.51 3.63
CA TRP A 45 -14.37 -8.04 3.69
C TRP A 45 -13.05 -7.49 3.14
N LEU A 46 -11.95 -8.19 3.37
CA LEU A 46 -10.63 -7.83 2.84
C LEU A 46 -10.58 -7.96 1.32
N ASP A 47 -11.19 -8.99 0.73
CA ASP A 47 -11.30 -9.13 -0.73
C ASP A 47 -12.21 -8.07 -1.33
N TYR A 48 -13.35 -7.80 -0.68
CA TYR A 48 -14.31 -6.80 -1.13
C TYR A 48 -13.70 -5.40 -1.19
N VAL A 49 -12.99 -4.98 -0.13
CA VAL A 49 -12.36 -3.66 -0.05
C VAL A 49 -11.00 -3.63 -0.75
N GLY A 50 -10.28 -4.76 -0.76
CA GLY A 50 -8.84 -4.78 -0.97
C GLY A 50 -8.38 -4.85 -2.42
N GLY A 51 -9.23 -5.21 -3.39
CA GLY A 51 -8.80 -5.39 -4.78
C GLY A 51 -8.10 -4.16 -5.36
N ASN A 52 -8.74 -2.99 -5.28
CA ASN A 52 -8.19 -1.74 -5.83
C ASN A 52 -7.04 -1.20 -4.98
N LEU A 53 -7.16 -1.24 -3.64
CA LEU A 53 -6.13 -0.74 -2.74
C LEU A 53 -4.82 -1.54 -2.83
N THR A 54 -4.92 -2.87 -3.00
CA THR A 54 -3.76 -3.74 -3.20
C THR A 54 -3.06 -3.40 -4.51
N THR A 55 -3.83 -3.18 -5.59
CA THR A 55 -3.29 -2.80 -6.90
C THR A 55 -2.52 -1.47 -6.81
N TYR A 56 -3.10 -0.44 -6.18
CA TYR A 56 -2.43 0.86 -6.04
C TYR A 56 -1.21 0.80 -5.12
N SER A 57 -1.25 0.02 -4.04
CA SER A 57 -0.11 -0.18 -3.15
C SER A 57 1.07 -0.85 -3.86
N ILE A 58 0.81 -1.87 -4.69
CA ILE A 58 1.85 -2.54 -5.49
C ILE A 58 2.46 -1.58 -6.52
N ILE A 59 1.65 -0.81 -7.22
CA ILE A 59 2.14 0.17 -8.21
C ILE A 59 3.02 1.22 -7.52
N THR A 60 2.57 1.80 -6.40
CA THR A 60 3.37 2.80 -5.66
C THR A 60 4.65 2.22 -5.10
N LEU A 61 4.66 0.95 -4.67
CA LEU A 61 5.86 0.23 -4.24
C LEU A 61 6.88 0.12 -5.38
N ILE A 62 6.44 -0.38 -6.53
CA ILE A 62 7.31 -0.56 -7.70
C ILE A 62 7.89 0.78 -8.16
N VAL A 63 7.05 1.81 -8.29
CA VAL A 63 7.49 3.14 -8.71
C VAL A 63 8.47 3.75 -7.69
N GLY A 64 8.22 3.56 -6.39
CA GLY A 64 9.12 4.01 -5.32
C GLY A 64 10.50 3.35 -5.39
N ILE A 65 10.55 2.04 -5.61
CA ILE A 65 11.81 1.29 -5.80
C ILE A 65 12.57 1.80 -7.03
N ILE A 66 11.89 1.96 -8.17
CA ILE A 66 12.50 2.48 -9.40
C ILE A 66 13.11 3.86 -9.16
N TYR A 67 12.41 4.74 -8.44
CA TYR A 67 12.91 6.08 -8.12
C TYR A 67 14.18 6.05 -7.27
N LEU A 68 14.28 5.12 -6.31
CA LEU A 68 15.49 4.95 -5.49
C LEU A 68 16.66 4.41 -6.32
N ILE A 69 16.44 3.41 -7.17
CA ILE A 69 17.47 2.86 -8.06
C ILE A 69 17.99 3.96 -9.00
N LEU A 70 17.09 4.71 -9.63
CA LEU A 70 17.48 5.82 -10.51
C LEU A 70 18.21 6.93 -9.76
N ALA A 71 17.83 7.20 -8.50
CA ALA A 71 18.54 8.18 -7.67
C ALA A 71 19.97 7.72 -7.37
N GLU A 72 20.15 6.44 -7.10
CA GLU A 72 21.44 5.85 -6.79
C GLU A 72 22.36 5.83 -8.02
N ILE A 73 21.85 5.39 -9.19
CA ILE A 73 22.60 5.40 -10.46
C ILE A 73 23.09 6.81 -10.80
N TYR A 74 22.23 7.83 -10.63
CA TYR A 74 22.59 9.21 -10.94
C TYR A 74 23.61 9.81 -9.97
N ASP A 75 23.67 9.31 -8.74
CA ASP A 75 24.67 9.72 -7.75
C ASP A 75 26.03 9.07 -8.07
N PHE A 76 26.02 7.83 -8.57
CA PHE A 76 27.21 7.15 -9.09
C PHE A 76 27.74 7.77 -10.39
N ASP A 77 26.87 8.18 -11.31
CA ASP A 77 27.25 8.82 -12.59
C ASP A 77 27.86 10.22 -12.40
N LYS A 78 27.62 10.86 -11.25
CA LYS A 78 28.17 12.18 -10.91
C LYS A 78 29.52 12.13 -10.19
N LYS A 79 30.03 10.95 -9.85
CA LYS A 79 31.33 10.74 -9.22
C LYS A 79 32.40 10.45 -10.26
#